data_AF-B5YMC2-F1
#
_entry.id   AF-B5YMC2-F1
#
_cell.length_a   1.000
_cell.length_b   1.000
_cell.length_c   1.000
_cell.angle_alpha   90.00
_cell.angle_beta   90.00
_cell.angle_gamma   90.00
#
_symmetry.space_group_name_H-M   'P 1'
#
loop_
_entity.id
_entity.type
_entity.pdbx_description
1 polymer ?
#
loop_
_entity_poly.entity_id
_entity_poly.type
_entity_poly.pdbx_seq_one_letter_code
_entity_poly.pdbx_strand_id
1 'polypeptide(L)' 'LHFDLCFLNDIAVVNSSLLREYSLLDNRVRVMMLSVKSFSKQNNIASAADGTMSSYTWLNLVVFYLQCI' A
#
# COMPACT_ATOMS: atom_id res chain seq x y z
N LEU A 1 3.99 4.94 19.61
CA LEU A 1 3.57 5.27 18.22
C LEU A 1 4.63 6.20 17.63
N HIS A 2 5.10 5.92 16.43
CA HIS A 2 5.91 6.86 15.65
C HIS A 2 4.96 7.63 14.71
N PHE A 3 5.15 8.94 14.57
CA PHE A 3 4.32 9.79 13.72
C PHE A 3 5.22 10.57 12.78
N ASP A 4 4.90 10.50 11.48
CA ASP A 4 5.58 11.27 10.44
C ASP A 4 4.67 12.43 10.01
N LEU A 5 5.21 13.65 10.06
CA LEU A 5 4.52 14.88 9.64
C LEU A 5 5.18 15.42 8.37
N CYS A 6 4.39 15.54 7.31
CA CYS A 6 4.81 16.18 6.06
C CYS A 6 3.87 17.34 5.74
N PHE A 7 4.43 18.49 5.38
CA PHE A 7 3.66 19.65 4.92
C PHE A 7 3.47 19.60 3.40
N LEU A 8 2.29 20.01 2.92
CA LEU A 8 1.98 20.15 1.49
C LEU A 8 2.14 18.86 0.66
N ASN A 9 1.97 17.69 1.27
CA ASN A 9 2.01 16.40 0.57
C ASN A 9 0.60 15.93 0.16
N ASP A 10 -0.07 16.74 -0.66
CA ASP A 10 -1.45 16.48 -1.10
C ASP A 10 -1.54 15.17 -1.91
N ILE A 11 -0.48 14.84 -2.64
CA ILE A 11 -0.39 13.60 -3.43
C ILE A 11 -0.53 12.36 -2.52
N ALA A 12 0.07 12.35 -1.33
CA ALA A 12 -0.07 11.23 -0.40
C ALA A 12 -1.51 11.06 0.11
N VAL A 13 -2.26 12.15 0.25
CA VAL A 13 -3.68 12.12 0.63
C VAL A 13 -4.52 11.50 -0.49
N VAL A 14 -4.29 11.91 -1.73
CA VAL A 14 -4.97 11.35 -2.90
C VAL A 14 -4.65 9.86 -3.06
N ASN A 15 -3.38 9.48 -2.94
CA ASN A 15 -2.96 8.07 -3.04
C ASN A 15 -3.59 7.18 -1.96
N SER A 16 -3.70 7.70 -0.73
CA SER A 16 -4.36 6.98 0.36
C SER A 16 -5.87 6.81 0.10
N SER A 17 -6.50 7.84 -0.47
CA SER A 17 -7.91 7.78 -0.88
C SER A 17 -8.11 6.79 -2.03
N LEU A 18 -7.23 6.79 -3.03
CA LEU A 18 -7.25 5.84 -4.15
C LEU A 18 -7.21 4.38 -3.67
N LEU A 19 -6.24 4.03 -2.82
CA LEU A 19 -6.14 2.66 -2.28
C LEU A 19 -7.35 2.27 -1.44
N ARG A 20 -7.92 3.24 -0.70
CA ARG A 20 -9.16 3.03 0.05
C ARG A 20 -10.30 2.69 -0.90
N GLU A 21 -10.50 3.45 -1.96
CA GLU A 21 -11.57 3.18 -2.93
C GLU A 21 -11.38 1.79 -3.57
N TYR A 22 -10.16 1.42 -3.99
CA TYR A 22 -9.88 0.06 -4.49
C TYR A 22 -10.24 -1.03 -3.48
N SER A 23 -10.03 -0.79 -2.18
CA SER A 23 -10.39 -1.75 -1.13
C SER A 23 -11.90 -1.88 -0.91
N LEU A 24 -12.68 -0.88 -1.31
CA LEU A 24 -14.14 -0.85 -1.19
C LEU A 24 -14.83 -1.38 -2.45
N LEU A 25 -14.17 -1.35 -3.60
CA LEU A 25 -14.72 -1.86 -4.87
C LEU A 25 -15.09 -3.35 -4.79
N ASP A 26 -14.21 -4.19 -4.23
CA ASP A 26 -14.46 -5.62 -4.05
C ASP A 26 -13.69 -6.15 -2.83
N ASN A 27 -14.37 -6.94 -2.00
CA ASN A 27 -13.82 -7.52 -0.78
C ASN A 27 -12.55 -8.36 -1.03
N ARG A 28 -12.43 -9.01 -2.19
CA ARG A 28 -11.25 -9.80 -2.58
C ARG A 28 -10.01 -8.93 -2.71
N VAL A 29 -10.14 -7.70 -3.20
CA VAL A 29 -9.03 -6.73 -3.31
C VAL A 29 -8.53 -6.38 -1.93
N ARG A 30 -9.43 -6.09 -0.99
CA ARG A 30 -9.08 -5.80 0.41
C ARG A 30 -8.34 -6.97 1.07
N VAL A 31 -8.85 -8.20 0.92
CA VAL A 31 -8.21 -9.40 1.48
C VAL A 31 -6.80 -9.57 0.90
N MET A 32 -6.63 -9.42 -0.42
CA MET A 32 -5.33 -9.52 -1.08
C MET A 32 -4.36 -8.43 -0.61
N MET A 33 -4.79 -7.17 -0.57
CA MET A 33 -3.97 -6.05 -0.12
C MET A 33 -3.48 -6.22 1.32
N LEU A 34 -4.35 -6.67 2.23
CA LEU A 34 -3.96 -6.94 3.63
C LEU A 34 -3.01 -8.13 3.75
N SER A 35 -3.21 -9.17 2.93
CA SER A 35 -2.36 -10.35 2.90
C SER A 35 -0.95 -9.99 2.43
N VAL A 36 -0.83 -9.27 1.32
CA VAL A 36 0.46 -8.82 0.76
C VAL A 36 1.15 -7.83 1.68
N LYS A 37 0.41 -6.91 2.31
CA LYS A 37 0.97 -5.98 3.31
C LYS A 37 1.53 -6.72 4.53
N SER A 38 0.84 -7.75 5.01
CA SER A 38 1.31 -8.56 6.15
C SER A 38 2.52 -9.40 5.75
N PHE A 39 2.50 -9.99 4.56
CA PHE A 39 3.63 -10.73 3.98
C PHE A 39 4.88 -9.85 3.84
N SER A 40 4.77 -8.66 3.24
CA SER A 40 5.92 -7.78 3.03
C SER A 40 6.51 -7.29 4.35
N LYS A 41 5.66 -7.05 5.36
CA LYS A 41 6.10 -6.69 6.71
C LYS A 41 6.79 -7.86 7.42
N GLN A 42 6.25 -9.08 7.34
CA GLN A 42 6.85 -10.27 7.96
C GLN A 42 8.21 -10.63 7.36
N ASN A 43 8.40 -10.37 6.06
CA ASN A 43 9.67 -10.61 5.37
C ASN A 43 10.66 -9.43 5.49
N ASN A 44 10.30 -8.35 6.20
CA ASN A 44 11.11 -7.13 6.32
C ASN A 44 11.48 -6.48 4.97
N ILE A 45 10.62 -6.61 3.96
CA ILE A 45 10.83 -6.05 2.61
C ILE A 45 9.94 -4.84 2.31
N ALA A 46 9.34 -4.25 3.35
CA ALA A 46 8.38 -3.15 3.27
C ALA A 46 8.94 -1.79 3.76
N SER A 47 10.26 -1.70 3.92
CA SER A 47 10.95 -0.55 4.51
C SER A 47 11.76 0.21 3.46
N ALA A 48 11.21 1.36 3.03
CA ALA A 48 11.90 2.27 2.11
C ALA A 48 13.19 2.83 2.70
N ALA A 49 13.26 2.98 4.02
CA ALA A 49 14.43 3.47 4.74
C ALA A 49 15.60 2.47 4.69
N ASP A 50 15.31 1.17 4.62
CA ASP A 50 16.31 0.10 4.58
C ASP A 50 16.70 -0.31 3.14
N GLY A 51 16.30 0.48 2.14
CA GLY A 51 16.58 0.19 0.72
C GLY A 51 15.64 -0.83 0.08
N THR A 52 14.59 -1.26 0.78
CA THR A 52 13.55 -2.16 0.24
C THR A 52 12.33 -1.38 -0.24
N MET A 53 11.39 -2.02 -0.94
CA MET A 53 10.22 -1.32 -1.49
C MET A 53 9.29 -0.84 -0.37
N SER A 54 8.74 0.36 -0.50
CA SER A 54 7.80 0.89 0.50
C SER A 54 6.54 0.03 0.60
N SER A 55 5.87 0.06 1.76
CA SER A 55 4.56 -0.58 1.92
C SER A 55 3.53 -0.13 0.86
N TYR A 56 3.59 1.12 0.40
CA TYR A 56 2.72 1.63 -0.67
C TYR A 56 3.03 0.97 -2.02
N THR A 57 4.30 0.77 -2.34
CA THR A 57 4.74 0.12 -3.59
C THR A 57 4.15 -1.29 -3.71
N TRP A 58 4.17 -2.06 -2.61
CA TRP A 58 3.55 -3.39 -2.56
C TRP A 58 2.05 -3.37 -2.82
N LEU A 59 1.33 -2.39 -2.26
CA LEU A 59 -0.10 -2.24 -2.50
C LEU A 59 -0.40 -1.85 -3.95
N ASN A 60 0.45 -1.01 -4.56
CA ASN A 60 0.31 -0.63 -5.95
C ASN A 60 0.55 -1.82 -6.91
N LEU A 61 1.49 -2.72 -6.59
CA LEU A 61 1.68 -3.97 -7.32
C LEU A 61 0.45 -4.89 -7.26
N VAL A 62 -0.25 -4.93 -6.12
CA VAL A 62 -1.51 -5.68 -6.00
C VAL A 62 -2.58 -5.10 -6.92
N VAL A 63 -2.74 -3.77 -6.92
CA VAL A 63 -3.70 -3.10 -7.81
C VAL A 63 -3.36 -3.39 -9.27
N PHE A 64 -2.10 -3.25 -9.66
CA PHE A 64 -1.64 -3.55 -11.02
C PHE A 64 -1.93 -5.01 -11.42
N TYR A 65 -1.58 -5.96 -10.56
CA TYR A 65 -1.85 -7.38 -10.80
C TYR A 65 -3.34 -7.66 -11.03
N LEU A 66 -4.22 -7.04 -10.23
CA LEU A 66 -5.66 -7.21 -10.35
C LEU A 66 -6.27 -6.49 -11.56
N GLN A 67 -5.58 -5.49 -12.12
CA GLN A 67 -6.00 -4.79 -13.35
C GLN A 67 -5.50 -5.46 -14.63
N CYS A 68 -4.40 -6.21 -14.55
CA CYS A 68 -3.83 -6.95 -15.69
C CYS A 68 -4.44 -8.33 -15.92
N ILE A 69 -5.24 -8.82 -14.97
CA ILE A 69 -6.10 -10.00 -15.13
C ILE A 69 -7.38 -9.57 -15.85
#